data_AF-A0A9J7BUQ1-F1
#
_entry.id   AF-A0A9J7BUQ1-F1
#
_cell.length_a   1.000
_cell.length_b   1.000
_cell.length_c   1.000
_cell.angle_alpha   90.00
_cell.angle_beta   90.00
_cell.angle_gamma   90.00
#
_symmetry.space_group_name_H-M   'P 1'
#
loop_
_entity.id
_entity.type
_entity.pdbx_description
1 polymer ?
#
loop_
_entity_poly.entity_id
_entity_poly.type
_entity_poly.pdbx_seq_one_letter_code
_entity_poly.pdbx_strand_id
1 'polypeptide(L)'
;MAYLLQHAYFVFFIAIPFVLVFWMLPLWFICKKAGFSPWLTLLNCIPFGNAVLLYLIAFADWKRHPMFQAEPVPPPAASETTQNATHPHIVARRIQP
;
A
#
# COMPACT_ATOMS: atom_id res chain seq x y z
N MET A 1 -25.95 -17.20 -41.56
CA MET A 1 -25.04 -18.06 -40.76
C MET A 1 -23.60 -17.54 -40.72
N ALA A 2 -22.94 -17.24 -41.85
CA ALA A 2 -21.54 -16.77 -41.87
C ALA A 2 -21.29 -15.45 -41.10
N TYR A 3 -22.17 -14.45 -41.22
CA TYR A 3 -22.03 -13.17 -40.49
C TYR A 3 -22.12 -13.32 -38.96
N LEU A 4 -22.93 -14.25 -38.47
CA LEU A 4 -23.05 -14.53 -37.03
C LEU A 4 -21.77 -15.17 -36.49
N LEU A 5 -21.16 -16.09 -37.26
CA LEU A 5 -19.88 -16.71 -36.92
C LEU A 5 -18.73 -15.68 -36.95
N GLN A 6 -18.74 -14.77 -37.91
CA GLN A 6 -17.75 -13.69 -38.00
C GLN A 6 -17.83 -12.75 -36.78
N HIS A 7 -19.02 -12.31 -36.39
CA HIS A 7 -19.19 -11.45 -35.22
C HIS A 7 -18.82 -12.16 -33.92
N ALA A 8 -19.21 -13.43 -33.76
CA ALA A 8 -18.80 -14.24 -32.63
C ALA A 8 -17.27 -14.33 -32.54
N TYR A 9 -16.59 -14.58 -33.66
CA TYR A 9 -15.12 -14.60 -33.71
C TYR A 9 -14.51 -13.27 -33.29
N PHE A 10 -14.98 -12.14 -33.83
CA PHE A 10 -14.51 -10.80 -33.43
C PHE A 10 -14.71 -10.54 -31.94
N VAL A 11 -15.86 -10.92 -31.39
CA VAL A 11 -16.14 -10.77 -29.96
C VAL A 11 -15.18 -11.62 -29.13
N PHE A 12 -14.96 -12.88 -29.47
CA PHE A 12 -13.99 -13.72 -28.77
C PHE A 12 -12.56 -13.19 -28.88
N PHE A 13 -12.17 -12.71 -30.07
CA PHE A 13 -10.83 -12.18 -30.32
C PHE A 13 -10.52 -10.92 -29.49
N ILE A 14 -11.54 -10.13 -29.15
CA ILE A 14 -11.41 -8.94 -28.30
C ILE A 14 -11.62 -9.28 -26.82
N ALA A 15 -12.61 -10.11 -26.50
CA ALA A 15 -12.99 -10.42 -25.12
C ALA A 15 -11.89 -11.18 -24.37
N ILE A 16 -11.23 -12.15 -25.02
CA ILE A 16 -10.16 -12.93 -24.39
C ILE A 16 -9.00 -12.03 -23.92
N PRO A 17 -8.36 -11.21 -24.77
CA PRO A 17 -7.28 -10.33 -24.32
C PRO A 17 -7.79 -9.25 -23.35
N PHE A 18 -9.02 -8.75 -23.52
CA PHE A 18 -9.58 -7.77 -22.61
C PHE A 18 -9.68 -8.30 -21.17
N VAL A 19 -10.22 -9.51 -20.99
CA VAL A 19 -10.32 -10.17 -19.68
C VAL A 19 -8.92 -10.45 -19.12
N LEU A 20 -7.99 -10.92 -19.96
CA LEU A 20 -6.60 -11.20 -19.55
C LEU A 20 -5.92 -9.93 -19.01
N VAL A 21 -6.01 -8.82 -19.75
CA VAL A 21 -5.41 -7.54 -19.36
C VAL A 21 -6.09 -6.99 -18.11
N PHE A 22 -7.42 -7.03 -18.03
CA PHE A 22 -8.17 -6.54 -16.87
C PHE A 22 -7.80 -7.30 -15.59
N TRP A 23 -7.51 -8.60 -15.68
CA TRP A 23 -7.06 -9.40 -14.55
C TRP A 23 -5.58 -9.21 -14.21
N MET A 24 -4.71 -9.09 -15.22
CA MET A 24 -3.26 -8.88 -15.05
C MET A 24 -2.90 -7.50 -14.50
N LEU A 25 -3.61 -6.47 -14.94
CA LEU A 25 -3.31 -5.08 -14.61
C LEU A 25 -3.25 -4.82 -13.09
N PRO A 26 -4.24 -5.24 -12.26
CA PRO A 26 -4.14 -5.05 -10.81
C PRO A 26 -2.96 -5.82 -10.21
N LEU A 27 -2.66 -7.05 -10.67
CA LEU A 27 -1.48 -7.79 -10.19
C LEU A 27 -0.17 -7.08 -10.53
N TRP A 28 -0.08 -6.41 -11.67
CA TRP A 28 1.08 -5.62 -12.08
C TRP A 28 1.34 -4.47 -11.10
N PHE A 29 0.27 -3.79 -10.68
CA PHE A 29 0.37 -2.73 -9.67
C PHE A 29 0.73 -3.27 -8.29
N ILE A 30 0.21 -4.45 -7.89
CA ILE A 30 0.61 -5.11 -6.64
C ILE A 30 2.10 -5.45 -6.66
N CYS A 31 2.61 -6.04 -7.75
CA CYS A 31 4.04 -6.39 -7.87
C CYS A 31 4.93 -5.16 -7.66
N LYS A 32 4.57 -4.03 -8.31
CA LYS A 32 5.26 -2.75 -8.12
C LYS A 32 5.25 -2.26 -6.67
N LYS A 33 4.13 -2.39 -5.96
CA LYS A 33 4.00 -1.96 -4.56
C LYS A 33 4.76 -2.87 -3.61
N ALA A 34 4.81 -4.17 -3.90
CA ALA A 34 5.55 -5.15 -3.13
C ALA A 34 7.08 -5.06 -3.34
N GLY A 35 7.56 -4.29 -4.33
CA GLY A 35 8.98 -4.18 -4.67
C GLY A 35 9.47 -5.26 -5.64
N PHE A 36 8.56 -6.03 -6.23
CA PHE A 36 8.89 -7.00 -7.28
C PHE A 36 8.88 -6.39 -8.67
N SER A 37 9.58 -7.05 -9.59
CA SER A 37 9.52 -6.73 -11.01
C SER A 37 8.09 -6.96 -11.53
N PRO A 38 7.45 -5.97 -12.18
CA PRO A 38 6.10 -6.13 -12.71
C PRO A 38 5.97 -7.24 -13.76
N TRP A 39 7.09 -7.58 -14.41
CA TRP A 39 7.19 -8.67 -15.37
C TRP A 39 6.87 -10.04 -14.75
N LEU A 40 6.88 -10.19 -13.41
CA LEU A 40 6.39 -11.41 -12.74
C LEU A 40 4.93 -11.73 -13.09
N THR A 41 4.15 -10.74 -13.50
CA THR A 41 2.78 -10.98 -13.98
C THR A 41 2.75 -11.86 -15.23
N LEU A 42 3.77 -11.87 -16.09
CA LEU A 42 3.87 -12.79 -17.23
C LEU A 42 3.74 -14.26 -16.81
N LEU A 43 4.01 -14.59 -15.54
CA LEU A 43 3.81 -15.93 -15.02
C LEU A 43 2.35 -16.39 -15.19
N ASN A 44 1.34 -15.51 -15.09
CA ASN A 44 -0.07 -15.94 -15.31
C ASN A 44 -0.40 -16.26 -16.79
N CYS A 45 0.52 -16.09 -17.75
CA CYS A 45 0.34 -16.74 -19.06
C CYS A 45 0.38 -18.26 -18.94
N ILE A 46 1.04 -18.77 -17.90
CA ILE A 46 1.03 -20.19 -17.53
C ILE A 46 -0.20 -20.42 -16.65
N PRO A 47 -1.02 -21.46 -16.89
CA PRO A 47 -2.26 -21.71 -16.15
C PRO A 47 -2.06 -21.78 -14.62
N PHE A 48 -0.90 -22.25 -14.17
CA PHE A 48 -0.54 -22.31 -12.74
C PHE A 48 0.26 -21.12 -12.23
N GLY A 49 0.66 -20.20 -13.09
CA GLY A 49 1.51 -19.09 -12.68
C GLY A 49 0.81 -18.07 -11.79
N ASN A 50 -0.51 -17.95 -11.86
CA ASN A 50 -1.29 -17.14 -10.92
C ASN A 50 -1.14 -17.66 -9.49
N ALA A 51 -1.27 -18.98 -9.29
CA ALA A 51 -1.13 -19.58 -7.96
C ALA A 51 0.28 -19.36 -7.38
N VAL A 52 1.32 -19.54 -8.22
CA VAL A 52 2.71 -19.28 -7.82
C VAL A 52 2.94 -17.81 -7.49
N LEU A 53 2.43 -16.90 -8.32
CA LEU A 53 2.58 -15.46 -8.11
C LEU A 53 1.88 -14.99 -6.83
N LEU A 54 0.67 -15.46 -6.58
CA LEU A 54 -0.07 -15.18 -5.36
C LEU A 54 0.65 -15.75 -4.13
N TYR A 55 1.22 -16.95 -4.23
CA TYR A 55 2.04 -17.53 -3.16
C TYR A 55 3.26 -16.65 -2.85
N LEU A 56 4.01 -16.24 -3.87
CA LEU A 56 5.17 -15.36 -3.71
C LEU A 56 4.79 -14.02 -3.06
N ILE A 57 3.71 -13.39 -3.52
CA ILE A 57 3.25 -12.11 -2.95
C ILE A 57 2.75 -12.27 -1.52
N ALA A 58 2.05 -13.36 -1.19
CA ALA A 58 1.50 -13.61 0.14
C ALA A 58 2.60 -13.78 1.20
N PHE A 59 3.70 -14.44 0.85
CA PHE A 59 4.83 -14.70 1.76
C PHE A 59 6.00 -13.72 1.59
N ALA A 60 5.87 -12.73 0.70
CA ALA A 60 6.91 -11.71 0.54
C ALA A 60 6.97 -10.77 1.74
N ASP A 61 8.17 -10.23 2.01
CA ASP A 61 8.32 -9.10 2.91
C ASP A 61 7.82 -7.82 2.24
N TRP A 62 6.65 -7.36 2.64
CA TRP A 62 6.09 -6.11 2.14
C TRP A 62 6.84 -4.95 2.80
N LYS A 63 7.17 -3.91 2.02
CA LYS A 63 7.77 -2.69 2.55
C LYS A 63 6.79 -2.02 3.51
N ARG A 64 6.90 -2.30 4.81
CA ARG A 64 6.09 -1.67 5.85
C ARG A 64 6.47 -0.20 5.92
N HIS A 65 5.51 0.69 5.68
CA HIS A 65 5.75 2.11 5.86
C HIS A 65 5.96 2.37 7.35
N PRO A 66 7.03 3.07 7.77
CA PRO A 66 7.32 3.33 9.18
C PRO A 66 6.25 4.20 9.87
N MET A 67 5.20 4.66 9.17
CA MET A 67 4.11 5.44 9.76
C MET A 67 3.30 4.69 10.83
N PHE A 68 3.21 3.35 10.75
CA PHE A 68 2.57 2.56 11.81
C PHE A 68 3.55 2.10 12.88
N GLN A 69 4.83 2.44 12.73
CA GLN A 69 5.73 2.51 13.86
C GLN A 69 5.29 3.77 14.60
N ALA A 70 4.19 3.65 15.35
CA ALA A 70 4.04 4.43 16.55
C ALA A 70 5.35 4.16 17.28
N GLU A 71 6.28 5.12 17.20
CA GLU A 71 7.34 5.20 18.19
C GLU A 71 6.62 4.98 19.51
N PRO A 72 7.03 3.99 20.32
CA PRO A 72 6.50 3.85 21.66
C PRO A 72 6.62 5.24 22.24
N VAL A 73 5.50 5.98 22.32
CA VAL A 73 5.50 7.33 22.86
C VAL A 73 6.09 7.11 24.23
N PRO A 74 7.30 7.61 24.50
CA PRO A 74 7.94 7.31 25.76
C PRO A 74 6.92 7.68 26.83
N PRO A 75 6.54 6.73 27.72
CA PRO A 75 5.59 7.03 28.77
C PRO A 75 6.07 8.32 29.42
N PRO A 76 5.24 9.35 29.55
CA PRO A 76 5.69 10.70 29.90
C PRO A 76 6.53 10.60 31.16
N ALA A 77 7.85 10.62 30.97
CA ALA A 77 8.79 10.65 32.06
C ALA A 77 8.69 12.08 32.59
N ALA A 78 7.89 12.28 33.63
CA ALA A 78 7.96 13.46 34.48
C ALA A 78 7.86 14.83 33.76
N SER A 79 6.84 15.04 32.91
CA SER A 79 6.62 16.36 32.28
C SER A 79 5.82 17.36 33.13
N GLU A 80 5.61 17.15 34.45
CA GLU A 80 4.69 18.01 35.24
C GLU A 80 5.10 18.41 36.67
N THR A 81 6.38 18.42 37.07
CA THR A 81 6.72 18.87 38.44
C THR A 81 7.80 19.94 38.57
N THR A 82 8.46 20.38 37.49
CA THR A 82 9.55 21.36 37.62
C THR A 82 9.57 22.43 36.53
N GLN A 83 8.43 22.74 35.91
CA GLN A 83 8.29 23.98 35.12
C GLN A 83 7.60 25.11 35.90
N ASN A 84 7.19 24.86 37.15
CA ASN A 84 6.57 25.84 38.05
C ASN A 84 7.47 26.16 39.26
N ALA A 85 8.77 26.36 39.02
CA ALA A 85 9.70 26.78 40.07
C ALA A 85 10.76 27.80 39.58
N THR A 86 10.65 28.31 38.35
CA THR A 86 11.64 29.26 37.81
C THR A 86 10.99 30.35 36.97
N HIS A 87 9.85 30.87 37.42
CA HIS A 87 9.35 32.14 36.91
C HIS A 87 8.92 33.13 38.03
N PRO A 88 9.84 33.60 38.90
CA PRO A 88 9.58 34.73 39.77
C PRO A 88 9.91 36.06 39.07
N HIS A 89 9.30 36.36 37.90
CA HIS A 89 9.45 37.69 37.28
C HIS A 89 8.22 38.30 36.60
N ILE A 90 7.07 37.60 36.56
CA ILE A 90 5.82 38.16 35.98
C ILE A 90 4.80 38.60 37.04
N VAL A 91 4.91 38.13 38.30
CA VAL A 91 3.96 38.49 39.36
C VAL A 91 4.36 39.76 40.13
N ALA A 92 5.65 40.14 40.15
CA ALA A 92 6.14 41.28 40.93
C ALA A 92 5.82 42.67 40.32
N ARG A 93 5.28 42.75 39.10
CA ARG A 93 4.98 44.04 38.44
C ARG A 93 3.57 44.59 38.74
N ARG A 94 2.68 43.81 39.36
CA ARG A 94 1.27 44.18 39.54
C ARG A 94 0.94 44.84 40.91
N ILE A 95 1.93 45.16 41.74
CA ILE A 95 1.70 45.65 43.11
C ILE A 95 2.70 46.74 43.54
N GLN A 96 3.02 47.70 42.67
CA GLN A 96 3.67 48.94 43.14
C GLN A 96 2.65 50.09 43.09
N PRO A 97 2.32 50.73 44.24
CA PRO A 97 1.31 51.77 44.38
C PRO A 97 1.73 53.11 43.76
#